data_AF-A0A974GZ71-F1
#
_entry.id   AF-A0A974GZ71-F1
#
_cell.length_a   1.000
_cell.length_b   1.000
_cell.length_c   1.000
_cell.angle_alpha   90.00
_cell.angle_beta   90.00
_cell.angle_gamma   90.00
#
_symmetry.space_group_name_H-M   'P 1'
#
loop_
_entity.id
_entity.type
_entity.pdbx_description
1 polymer ?
#
loop_
_entity_poly.entity_id
_entity_poly.type
_entity_poly.pdbx_seq_one_letter_code
_entity_poly.pdbx_strand_id
1 'polypeptide(L)' 'ATKLNYNVLISDHLGRSSYREKYAYVYREDIVKPTEWYHFDDGCENCGTDSFIREPFVARFTSLTTG' A
#
# COMPACT_ATOMS: atom_id res chain seq x y z
N ALA A 1 9.68 -5.13 29.24
CA ALA A 1 8.85 -5.47 28.07
C ALA A 1 9.47 -4.81 26.84
N THR A 2 9.87 -5.58 25.83
CA THR A 2 10.39 -5.04 24.57
C THR A 2 9.21 -4.39 23.85
N LYS A 3 9.25 -3.08 23.64
CA LYS A 3 8.18 -2.34 22.95
C LYS A 3 8.12 -2.84 21.49
N LEU A 4 7.05 -3.55 21.13
CA LEU A 4 6.80 -3.92 19.74
C LEU A 4 6.39 -2.64 19.00
N ASN A 5 7.32 -2.07 18.23
CA ASN A 5 7.07 -0.90 17.41
C ASN A 5 6.47 -1.34 16.08
N TYR A 6 5.14 -1.38 16.04
CA TYR A 6 4.42 -1.46 14.78
C TYR A 6 4.34 -0.08 14.14
N ASN A 7 4.49 -0.03 12.82
CA ASN A 7 4.20 1.14 12.01
C ASN A 7 3.20 0.76 10.91
N VAL A 8 2.63 1.77 10.27
CA VAL A 8 1.60 1.62 9.25
C VAL A 8 1.98 2.41 8.00
N LEU A 9 1.85 1.76 6.84
CA LEU A 9 1.90 2.41 5.54
C LEU A 9 0.48 2.46 4.99
N ILE A 10 -0.04 3.66 4.73
CA ILE A 10 -1.43 3.91 4.35
C ILE A 10 -1.47 4.49 2.95
N SER A 11 -2.39 4.00 2.13
CA SER A 11 -2.59 4.51 0.77
C SER A 11 -3.41 5.80 0.70
N ASP A 12 -3.59 6.32 -0.51
CA ASP A 12 -4.60 7.33 -0.79
C ASP A 12 -6.02 6.74 -0.68
N HIS A 13 -7.02 7.63 -0.64
CA HIS A 13 -8.42 7.22 -0.71
C HIS A 13 -8.76 6.85 -2.15
N LEU A 14 -9.14 5.61 -2.41
CA LEU A 14 -9.44 5.11 -3.75
C LEU A 14 -10.90 4.73 -3.88
N GLY A 15 -11.48 4.98 -5.03
CA GLY A 15 -12.88 4.73 -5.34
C GLY A 15 -13.38 5.66 -6.44
N ARG A 16 -14.14 5.11 -7.40
CA ARG A 16 -14.69 5.87 -8.55
C ARG A 16 -15.85 6.82 -8.19
N SER A 17 -16.41 6.69 -6.99
CA SER A 17 -17.57 7.47 -6.54
C SER A 17 -17.28 8.20 -5.23
N SER A 18 -18.32 8.72 -4.59
CA SER A 18 -18.23 9.26 -3.23
C SER A 18 -17.79 8.21 -2.20
N TYR A 19 -18.02 6.92 -2.48
CA TYR A 19 -17.51 5.83 -1.65
C TYR A 19 -16.04 5.53 -1.96
N ARG A 20 -15.17 5.79 -0.99
CA ARG A 20 -13.71 5.61 -1.11
C ARG A 20 -13.15 4.89 0.11
N GLU A 21 -12.15 4.04 -0.11
CA GLU A 21 -11.47 3.26 0.93
C GLU A 21 -9.95 3.42 0.83
N LYS A 22 -9.22 2.93 1.83
CA LYS A 22 -7.75 2.91 1.84
C LYS A 22 -7.21 1.51 2.07
N TYR A 23 -6.04 1.23 1.53
CA TYR A 23 -5.21 0.11 1.93
C TYR A 23 -4.32 0.51 3.10
N ALA A 24 -4.04 -0.45 3.98
CA ALA A 24 -3.10 -0.29 5.09
C ALA A 24 -2.23 -1.54 5.24
N TYR A 25 -0.92 -1.34 5.24
CA TYR A 25 0.05 -2.34 5.68
C TYR A 25 0.47 -2.02 7.11
N VAL A 26 0.17 -2.92 8.05
CA VAL A 26 0.68 -2.84 9.43
C VAL A 26 1.87 -3.78 9.55
N TYR A 27 3.03 -3.25 9.91
CA TYR A 27 4.27 -3.99 9.90
C TYR A 27 5.13 -3.68 11.12
N ARG A 28 6.03 -4.61 11.44
CA ARG A 28 7.04 -4.46 12.47
C ARG A 28 8.29 -3.84 11.89
N GLU A 29 8.66 -2.66 12.40
CA GLU A 29 9.80 -1.91 11.89
C GLU A 29 11.15 -2.58 12.16
N ASP A 30 11.20 -3.47 13.14
CA ASP A 30 12.39 -4.23 13.49
C ASP A 30 12.55 -5.51 12.65
N ILE A 31 11.57 -5.86 11.82
CA ILE A 31 11.61 -7.02 10.91
C ILE A 31 11.73 -6.57 9.45
N VAL A 32 10.95 -5.56 9.03
CA VAL A 32 10.94 -5.08 7.65
C VAL A 32 10.95 -3.56 7.58
N LYS A 33 11.56 -3.03 6.52
CA LYS A 33 11.52 -1.60 6.18
C LYS A 33 10.95 -1.42 4.77
N PRO A 34 9.87 -0.62 4.59
CA PRO A 34 9.41 -0.27 3.26
C PRO A 34 10.47 0.58 2.55
N THR A 35 10.71 0.29 1.28
CA THR A 35 11.69 1.03 0.46
C THR A 35 11.05 1.76 -0.72
N GLU A 36 9.88 1.32 -1.15
CA GLU A 36 9.14 1.90 -2.27
C GLU A 36 7.67 1.49 -2.17
N TRP A 37 6.76 2.37 -2.60
CA TRP A 37 5.34 2.06 -2.68
C TRP A 37 4.67 2.96 -3.73
N TYR A 38 3.65 2.42 -4.38
CA TYR A 38 2.92 3.10 -5.44
C TYR A 38 1.55 2.45 -5.66
N HIS A 39 0.65 3.14 -6.35
CA HIS A 39 -0.57 2.54 -6.87
C HIS A 39 -0.29 1.97 -8.26
N PHE A 40 -0.72 0.75 -8.51
CA PHE A 40 -0.64 0.17 -9.84
C PHE A 40 -1.53 0.97 -10.81
N ASP A 41 -0.90 1.55 -11.82
CA ASP A 41 -1.57 2.23 -12.92
C ASP A 41 -1.78 1.23 -14.06
N ASP A 42 -3.03 0.83 -14.28
CA ASP A 42 -3.42 -0.12 -15.33
C ASP A 42 -3.78 0.56 -16.66
N GLY A 43 -3.55 1.87 -16.75
CA GLY A 43 -3.72 2.67 -17.94
C GLY A 43 -4.74 3.78 -17.80
N CYS A 44 -5.35 4.17 -18.92
CA CYS A 44 -6.17 5.38 -18.98
C CYS A 44 -7.47 5.26 -18.17
N GLU A 45 -7.51 5.93 -17.01
CA GLU A 45 -8.70 6.03 -16.15
C GLU A 45 -9.94 6.55 -16.91
N ASN A 46 -9.75 7.54 -17.79
CA ASN A 46 -10.83 8.20 -18.53
C ASN A 46 -11.32 7.41 -19.76
N CYS A 47 -10.63 6.34 -20.14
CA CYS A 47 -10.94 5.57 -21.34
C CYS A 47 -11.91 4.40 -21.04
N GLY A 48 -12.30 4.22 -19.78
CA GLY A 48 -13.27 3.19 -19.36
C GLY A 48 -12.71 1.76 -19.32
N THR A 49 -11.39 1.60 -19.46
CA THR A 49 -10.68 0.31 -19.39
C THR A 49 -10.07 0.02 -18.03
N ASP A 50 -10.28 0.90 -17.05
CA ASP A 50 -9.83 0.70 -15.68
C ASP A 50 -10.45 -0.60 -15.11
N SER A 51 -9.57 -1.52 -14.72
CA SER A 51 -9.90 -2.86 -14.24
C SER A 51 -10.26 -2.87 -12.75
N PHE A 52 -9.86 -1.84 -12.00
CA PHE A 52 -9.98 -1.80 -10.55
C PHE A 52 -10.73 -0.56 -10.07
N ILE A 53 -11.77 -0.74 -9.26
CA ILE A 53 -12.44 0.41 -8.60
C ILE A 53 -11.50 1.08 -7.58
N ARG A 54 -10.46 0.36 -7.14
CA ARG A 54 -9.40 0.81 -6.24
C ARG A 54 -8.09 0.20 -6.71
N GLU A 55 -7.24 1.05 -7.25
CA GLU A 55 -5.93 0.73 -7.81
C GLU A 55 -5.07 0.02 -6.73
N PRO A 56 -4.57 -1.19 -7.01
CA PRO A 56 -3.77 -1.94 -6.04
C PRO A 56 -2.63 -1.11 -5.44
N PHE A 57 -2.55 -1.06 -4.11
CA PHE A 57 -1.44 -0.42 -3.42
C PHE A 57 -0.28 -1.41 -3.26
N VAL A 58 0.81 -1.20 -4.01
CA VAL A 58 1.97 -2.08 -4.02
C VAL A 58 3.06 -1.49 -3.14
N ALA A 59 3.66 -2.30 -2.27
CA ALA A 59 4.74 -1.88 -1.39
C ALA A 59 5.90 -2.90 -1.42
N ARG A 60 7.12 -2.40 -1.62
CA ARG A 60 8.36 -3.18 -1.53
C ARG A 60 8.96 -3.03 -0.14
N PHE A 61 9.30 -4.15 0.48
CA PHE A 61 9.96 -4.21 1.77
C PHE A 61 11.33 -4.87 1.67
N THR A 62 12.30 -4.30 2.37
CA THR A 62 13.55 -5.00 2.70
C THR A 62 13.36 -5.71 4.03
N SER A 63 13.66 -7.01 4.05
CA SER A 63 13.70 -7.81 5.28
C SER A 63 15.02 -7.57 6.00
N LEU A 64 14.95 -7.22 7.28
CA LEU A 64 16.12 -7.04 8.16
C LEU A 64 16.59 -8.37 8.75
N THR A 65 15.78 -9.42 8.65
CA THR A 65 16.04 -10.73 9.27
C THR A 65 16.57 -11.77 8.29
N THR A 66 16.51 -11.49 6.99
CA THR A 66 17.01 -12.37 5.93
C THR A 66 17.86 -11.53 4.99
N GLY A 67 19.09 -11.24 5.42
CA GLY A 67 20.16 -10.72 4.57
C GLY A 67 20.86 -11.84 3.83
#